data_AF-A0A964KF86-F1
#
_entry.id   AF-A0A964KF86-F1
#
_cell.length_a   1.000
_cell.length_b   1.000
_cell.length_c   1.000
_cell.angle_alpha   90.00
_cell.angle_beta   90.00
_cell.angle_gamma   90.00
#
_symmetry.space_group_name_H-M   'P 1'
#
loop_
_entity.id
_entity.type
_entity.pdbx_description
1 polymer ?
#
loop_
_entity_poly.entity_id
_entity_poly.type
_entity_poly.pdbx_seq_one_letter_code
_entity_poly.pdbx_strand_id
1 'polypeptide(L)'
;MSAGLALMNVSVLAQLARTLPADAVRGTVTHLSELRVIVNGVPTELSANVRIWNTDNLFIVPQAIPPGSIVRFSLDVNRQIDRMWVLTKAEADRTDPTPPNRVPTSLPLGTFAVPAIPQAPQ
;
A
#
# COMPACT_ATOMS: atom_id res chain seq x y z
N MET A 1 -9.40 -0.10 -59.24
CA MET A 1 -10.07 -0.48 -57.98
C MET A 1 -9.01 -0.49 -56.90
N SER A 2 -8.88 0.59 -56.13
CA SER A 2 -7.82 0.73 -55.12
C SER A 2 -8.40 0.35 -53.76
N ALA A 3 -7.94 -0.77 -53.20
CA ALA A 3 -8.29 -1.22 -51.87
C ALA A 3 -7.51 -0.41 -50.83
N GLY A 4 -8.22 0.41 -50.04
CA GLY A 4 -7.63 1.14 -48.92
C GLY A 4 -7.33 0.19 -47.76
N LEU A 5 -6.05 0.08 -47.38
CA LEU A 5 -5.67 -0.56 -46.12
C LEU A 5 -6.06 0.37 -44.95
N ALA A 6 -7.09 -0.02 -44.21
CA ALA A 6 -7.43 0.59 -42.94
C ALA A 6 -6.38 0.18 -41.89
N LEU A 7 -5.55 1.12 -41.45
CA LEU A 7 -4.66 0.99 -40.31
C LEU A 7 -5.51 0.86 -39.04
N MET A 8 -5.62 -0.36 -38.49
CA MET A 8 -6.19 -0.57 -37.17
C MET A 8 -5.20 -0.05 -36.12
N ASN A 9 -5.45 1.15 -35.60
CA ASN A 9 -4.78 1.65 -34.41
C ASN A 9 -5.29 0.86 -33.20
N VAL A 10 -4.55 -0.19 -32.81
CA VAL A 10 -4.78 -0.86 -31.52
C VAL A 10 -4.21 0.06 -30.44
N SER A 11 -5.05 0.93 -29.88
CA SER A 11 -4.74 1.61 -28.63
C SER A 11 -4.70 0.55 -27.53
N VAL A 12 -3.50 0.20 -27.06
CA VAL A 12 -3.30 -0.62 -25.86
C VAL A 12 -3.88 0.16 -24.67
N LEU A 13 -5.17 -0.05 -24.42
CA LEU A 13 -5.86 0.43 -23.23
C LEU A 13 -5.48 -0.48 -22.05
N ALA A 14 -5.15 0.15 -20.93
CA ALA A 14 -4.84 -0.45 -19.63
C ALA A 14 -3.46 -1.12 -19.56
N GLN A 15 -2.47 -0.49 -18.91
CA GLN A 15 -2.44 -0.40 -17.45
C GLN A 15 -2.81 -1.75 -16.82
N LEU A 16 -1.99 -2.77 -17.09
CA LEU A 16 -1.79 -3.85 -16.13
C LEU A 16 -1.51 -3.15 -14.80
N ALA A 17 -2.51 -3.10 -13.93
CA ALA A 17 -2.37 -2.53 -12.61
C ALA A 17 -1.10 -3.15 -12.02
N ARG A 18 -0.11 -2.30 -11.75
CA ARG A 18 1.22 -2.78 -11.37
C ARG A 18 1.07 -3.68 -10.14
N THR A 19 1.88 -4.72 -10.06
CA THR A 19 1.89 -5.58 -8.88
C THR A 19 2.39 -4.77 -7.70
N LEU A 20 1.50 -4.41 -6.78
CA LEU A 20 1.83 -3.76 -5.52
C LEU A 20 2.30 -4.84 -4.52
N PRO A 21 3.41 -4.64 -3.80
CA PRO A 21 3.88 -5.60 -2.81
C PRO A 21 2.84 -5.82 -1.70
N ALA A 22 2.66 -7.08 -1.26
CA ALA A 22 1.67 -7.44 -0.25
C ALA A 22 1.98 -6.90 1.15
N ASP A 23 3.26 -6.63 1.44
CA ASP A 23 3.78 -6.05 2.68
C ASP A 23 3.67 -4.52 2.74
N ALA A 24 3.36 -3.85 1.62
CA ALA A 24 3.24 -2.40 1.60
C ALA A 24 1.98 -1.93 2.35
N VAL A 25 2.13 -1.01 3.28
CA VAL A 25 1.06 -0.44 4.11
C VAL A 25 0.36 0.69 3.38
N ARG A 26 -0.96 0.77 3.50
CA ARG A 26 -1.76 1.84 2.91
C ARG A 26 -1.82 3.07 3.83
N GLY A 27 -1.74 4.26 3.24
CA GLY A 27 -1.91 5.51 3.96
C GLY A 27 -2.28 6.68 3.05
N THR A 28 -2.66 7.79 3.67
CA THR A 28 -2.83 9.08 2.99
C THR A 28 -1.58 9.91 3.23
N VAL A 29 -0.98 10.42 2.16
CA VAL A 29 0.24 11.21 2.23
C VAL A 29 -0.01 12.67 1.91
N THR A 30 0.64 13.53 2.68
CA THR A 30 0.87 14.93 2.32
C THR A 30 2.34 15.22 2.45
N HIS A 31 2.93 15.84 1.43
CA HIS A 31 4.33 16.24 1.49
C HIS A 31 4.54 17.31 2.57
N LEU A 32 5.65 17.20 3.32
CA LEU A 32 6.05 18.18 4.33
C LEU A 32 7.36 18.89 3.94
N SER A 33 8.41 18.12 3.63
CA SER A 33 9.71 18.62 3.16
C SER A 33 10.48 17.55 2.37
N GLU A 34 11.68 17.88 1.86
CA GLU A 34 12.44 17.03 0.91
C GLU A 34 12.55 15.54 1.30
N LEU A 35 12.82 15.22 2.57
CA LEU A 35 12.91 13.84 3.07
C LEU A 35 11.89 13.54 4.18
N ARG A 36 10.79 14.29 4.23
CA ARG A 36 9.76 14.10 5.25
C ARG A 36 8.36 14.27 4.66
N VAL A 37 7.49 13.34 5.00
CA VAL A 37 6.07 13.36 4.62
C VAL A 37 5.20 13.24 5.87
N ILE A 38 3.93 13.60 5.76
CA ILE A 38 2.92 13.27 6.74
C ILE A 38 2.13 12.09 6.19
N VAL A 39 2.14 10.96 6.90
CA VAL A 39 1.38 9.75 6.55
C VAL A 39 0.31 9.56 7.62
N ASN A 40 -0.96 9.55 7.22
CA ASN A 40 -2.10 9.41 8.15
C ASN A 40 -2.03 10.40 9.35
N GLY A 41 -1.52 11.62 9.13
CA GLY A 41 -1.34 12.63 10.17
C GLY A 41 -0.04 12.55 10.97
N VAL A 42 0.81 11.55 10.73
CA VAL A 42 2.08 11.36 11.46
C VAL A 42 3.27 11.76 10.58
N PRO A 43 4.14 12.68 11.03
CA PRO A 43 5.40 12.97 10.35
C PRO A 43 6.27 11.71 10.26
N THR A 44 6.65 11.32 9.04
CA THR A 44 7.40 10.11 8.72
C THR A 44 8.58 10.47 7.82
N GLU A 45 9.74 9.88 8.08
CA GLU A 45 10.95 10.12 7.30
C GLU A 45 11.01 9.23 6.05
N LEU A 46 11.50 9.83 4.96
CA LEU A 46 11.86 9.12 3.75
C LEU A 46 13.33 8.71 3.85
N SER A 47 13.64 7.50 3.39
CA SER A 47 15.02 7.05 3.28
C SER A 47 15.73 7.84 2.18
N ALA A 48 17.05 8.02 2.29
CA ALA A 48 17.84 8.76 1.30
C ALA A 48 17.79 8.13 -0.11
N ASN A 49 17.46 6.84 -0.20
CA ASN A 49 17.29 6.08 -1.43
C ASN A 49 15.82 5.82 -1.79
N VAL A 50 14.88 6.62 -1.24
CA VAL A 50 13.45 6.41 -1.45
C VAL A 50 13.10 6.39 -2.94
N ARG A 51 12.24 5.44 -3.29
CA ARG A 51 11.68 5.29 -4.64
C ARG A 51 10.19 5.58 -4.61
N ILE A 52 9.76 6.59 -5.36
CA ILE A 52 8.36 6.98 -5.42
C ILE A 52 7.84 6.80 -6.84
N TRP A 53 6.76 6.04 -7.00
CA TRP A 53 6.07 5.85 -8.27
C TRP A 53 4.74 6.60 -8.29
N ASN A 54 4.49 7.36 -9.36
CA ASN A 54 3.20 8.02 -9.58
C ASN A 54 2.13 7.01 -10.09
N THR A 55 0.93 7.50 -10.41
CA THR A 55 -0.16 6.69 -10.97
C THR A 55 0.17 6.03 -12.31
N ASP A 56 1.05 6.64 -13.11
CA ASP A 56 1.53 6.13 -14.40
C ASP A 56 2.77 5.22 -14.26
N ASN A 57 3.12 4.84 -13.03
CA ASN A 57 4.28 4.01 -12.70
C ASN A 57 5.64 4.64 -13.08
N LEU A 58 5.72 5.97 -13.12
CA LEU A 58 6.93 6.75 -13.33
C LEU A 58 7.55 7.17 -12.01
N PHE A 59 8.89 7.23 -11.96
CA PHE A 59 9.60 7.75 -10.80
C PHE A 59 9.38 9.25 -10.66
N ILE A 60 8.99 9.68 -9.46
CA ILE A 60 8.81 11.08 -9.11
C ILE A 60 9.57 11.41 -7.83
N VAL A 61 9.77 12.71 -7.60
CA VAL A 61 10.35 13.24 -6.35
C VAL A 61 9.25 13.51 -5.31
N PRO A 62 9.58 13.59 -4.01
CA PRO A 62 8.60 13.81 -2.93
C PRO A 62 7.71 15.04 -3.12
N GLN A 63 8.27 16.14 -3.64
CA GLN A 63 7.54 17.39 -3.88
C GLN A 63 6.48 17.27 -5.00
N ALA A 64 6.60 16.27 -5.87
CA ALA A 64 5.66 16.03 -6.95
C ALA A 64 4.46 15.17 -6.53
N ILE A 65 4.40 14.72 -5.26
CA ILE A 65 3.26 13.96 -4.75
C ILE A 65 2.08 14.93 -4.52
N PRO A 66 0.92 14.73 -5.18
CA PRO A 66 -0.25 15.55 -4.92
C PRO A 66 -0.68 15.44 -3.44
N PRO A 67 -1.01 16.55 -2.76
CA PRO A 67 -1.49 16.52 -1.38
C PRO A 67 -2.75 15.65 -1.23
N GLY A 68 -2.82 14.86 -0.16
CA GLY A 68 -3.96 13.96 0.09
C GLY A 68 -3.98 12.72 -0.79
N SER A 69 -2.89 12.41 -1.50
CA SER A 69 -2.79 11.18 -2.29
C SER A 69 -2.89 9.94 -1.41
N ILE A 70 -3.64 8.95 -1.88
CA ILE A 70 -3.62 7.61 -1.29
C ILE A 70 -2.38 6.90 -1.80
N VAL A 71 -1.58 6.36 -0.89
CA VAL A 71 -0.34 5.67 -1.20
C VAL A 71 -0.31 4.28 -0.58
N ARG A 72 0.51 3.39 -1.14
CA ARG A 72 1.10 2.27 -0.40
C ARG A 72 2.58 2.54 -0.20
N PHE A 73 3.14 2.09 0.91
CA PHE A 73 4.57 2.27 1.20
C PHE A 73 5.15 1.09 1.99
N SER A 74 6.44 0.82 1.82
CA SER A 74 7.20 -0.05 2.72
C SER A 74 8.15 0.76 3.58
N LEU A 75 8.62 0.14 4.66
CA LEU A 75 9.63 0.70 5.55
C LEU A 75 10.91 -0.15 5.46
N ASP A 76 12.06 0.50 5.55
CA ASP A 76 13.35 -0.17 5.71
C ASP A 76 13.63 -0.57 7.17
N VAL A 77 14.83 -1.13 7.39
CA VAL A 77 15.33 -1.54 8.71
C VAL A 77 15.45 -0.37 9.71
N ASN A 78 15.57 0.87 9.23
CA ASN A 78 15.63 2.08 10.05
C ASN A 78 14.24 2.69 10.30
N ARG A 79 13.17 2.02 9.85
CA ARG A 79 11.78 2.50 9.87
C ARG A 79 11.56 3.77 9.04
N GLN A 80 12.37 3.98 8.01
CA GLN A 80 12.19 5.05 7.02
C GLN A 80 11.48 4.48 5.78
N ILE A 81 10.74 5.32 5.06
CA ILE A 81 10.07 4.88 3.83
C ILE A 81 11.12 4.72 2.72
N ASP A 82 11.29 3.50 2.22
CA ASP A 82 12.20 3.17 1.12
C ASP A 82 11.49 3.08 -0.24
N ARG A 83 10.21 2.71 -0.24
CA ARG A 83 9.39 2.58 -1.44
C ARG A 83 7.98 3.11 -1.20
N MET A 84 7.46 3.89 -2.16
CA MET A 84 6.13 4.49 -2.10
C MET A 84 5.44 4.49 -3.46
N TRP A 85 4.19 4.06 -3.50
CA TRP A 85 3.37 4.00 -4.70
C TRP A 85 2.14 4.90 -4.53
N VAL A 86 2.01 5.94 -5.35
CA VAL A 86 0.79 6.76 -5.45
C VAL A 86 -0.27 5.97 -6.20
N LEU A 87 -1.37 5.66 -5.53
CA LEU A 87 -2.42 4.81 -6.07
C LEU A 87 -3.34 5.57 -7.00
N THR A 88 -3.72 4.91 -8.09
CA THR A 88 -4.91 5.30 -8.85
C THR A 88 -6.17 5.06 -8.03
N LYS A 89 -7.28 5.69 -8.40
CA LYS A 89 -8.59 5.43 -7.77
C LYS A 89 -8.94 3.95 -7.81
N ALA A 90 -8.75 3.30 -8.95
CA ALA A 90 -9.04 1.88 -9.13
C ALA A 90 -8.18 0.97 -8.23
N GLU A 91 -6.92 1.33 -7.96
CA GLU A 91 -6.06 0.60 -7.02
C GLU A 91 -6.45 0.87 -5.56
N ALA A 92 -6.81 2.11 -5.24
CA ALA A 92 -7.30 2.49 -3.92
C ALA A 92 -8.63 1.78 -3.57
N ASP A 93 -9.45 1.44 -4.56
CA ASP A 93 -10.72 0.75 -4.32
C ASP A 93 -10.54 -0.78 -4.16
N ARG A 94 -9.33 -1.32 -4.40
CA ARG A 94 -9.04 -2.76 -4.19
C ARG A 94 -8.75 -3.07 -2.73
N THR A 95 -9.20 -4.24 -2.29
CA THR A 95 -8.85 -4.80 -0.98
C THR A 95 -7.36 -5.14 -0.94
N ASP A 96 -6.66 -4.65 0.08
CA ASP A 96 -5.24 -4.97 0.28
C ASP A 96 -5.06 -6.48 0.54
N PRO A 97 -4.07 -7.13 -0.08
CA PRO A 97 -3.74 -8.52 0.23
C PRO A 97 -3.37 -8.62 1.72
N THR A 98 -3.81 -9.69 2.38
CA THR A 98 -3.33 -10.02 3.72
C THR A 98 -1.81 -10.24 3.65
N PRO A 99 -0.99 -9.52 4.43
CA PRO A 99 0.45 -9.74 4.45
C PRO A 99 0.75 -11.20 4.80
N PRO A 100 1.70 -11.87 4.12
CA PRO A 100 1.99 -13.30 4.34
C PRO A 100 2.46 -13.61 5.77
N ASN A 101 2.86 -12.60 6.54
CA ASN A 101 3.27 -12.72 7.94
C ASN A 101 2.28 -12.07 8.94
N ARG A 102 1.01 -11.88 8.56
CA ARG A 102 -0.01 -11.74 9.61
C ARG A 102 -0.15 -13.10 10.28
N VAL A 103 0.33 -13.21 11.52
CA VAL A 103 -0.22 -14.22 12.44
C VAL A 103 -1.74 -14.08 12.32
N PRO A 104 -2.48 -15.11 11.87
CA PRO A 104 -3.92 -14.99 11.77
C PRO A 104 -4.42 -14.59 13.15
N THR A 105 -5.05 -13.41 13.25
CA THR A 105 -5.75 -12.94 14.45
C THR A 105 -7.07 -13.70 14.61
N SER A 106 -6.96 -15.01 14.48
CA SER A 106 -7.88 -16.04 14.91
C SER A 106 -7.02 -17.17 15.45
N LEU A 107 -6.23 -16.88 16.49
CA LEU A 107 -6.08 -17.91 17.51
C LEU A 107 -7.53 -18.24 17.90
N PRO A 108 -8.04 -19.47 17.71
CA PRO A 108 -9.25 -19.83 18.42
C PRO A 108 -8.95 -19.45 19.87
N LEU A 109 -9.83 -18.68 20.50
CA LEU A 109 -9.83 -18.58 21.95
C LEU A 109 -9.76 -20.02 22.40
N GLY A 110 -8.57 -20.45 22.79
CA GLY A 110 -8.38 -21.75 23.38
C GLY A 110 -9.43 -21.76 24.46
N THR A 111 -10.31 -22.75 24.39
CA THR A 111 -11.10 -23.18 25.52
C THR A 111 -10.08 -23.50 26.61
N PHE A 112 -9.62 -22.47 27.32
CA PHE A 112 -9.10 -22.61 28.65
C PHE A 112 -10.33 -23.03 29.42
N ALA A 113 -10.58 -24.33 29.44
CA ALA A 113 -11.50 -24.94 30.37
C ALA A 113 -10.98 -24.52 31.75
N VAL A 114 -11.61 -23.51 32.33
CA VAL A 114 -11.41 -23.16 33.74
C VAL A 114 -11.85 -24.42 34.48
N PRO A 115 -10.95 -25.13 35.18
CA PRO A 115 -11.40 -26.24 36.00
C PRO A 115 -12.37 -25.67 37.04
N ALA A 116 -13.57 -26.24 37.10
CA ALA A 116 -14.54 -25.86 38.11
C ALA A 116 -13.89 -26.00 39.49
N ILE A 117 -13.77 -24.88 40.20
CA ILE A 117 -13.43 -24.88 41.63
C ILE A 117 -14.62 -25.58 42.32
N PRO A 118 -14.42 -26.73 43.01
CA PRO A 118 -15.50 -27.32 43.77
C PRO A 118 -15.93 -26.34 44.87
N GLN A 119 -17.19 -25.89 44.81
CA GLN A 119 -17.77 -25.12 45.90
C GLN A 119 -17.87 -26.06 47.11
N ALA A 120 -17.16 -25.71 48.19
CA ALA A 120 -17.30 -26.41 49.46
C ALA A 120 -18.74 -26.20 49.98
N PRO A 121 -19.42 -27.25 50.46
CA PRO A 121 -20.66 -27.06 51.20
C PRO A 121 -20.38 -26.33 52.52
N GLN A 122 -21.38 -25.53 52.92
CA GLN A 122 -21.40 -24.63 54.09
C GLN A 122 -20.83 -25.23 55.36
#